data_AF-A0A0B1SK61-F1
#
_entry.id   AF-A0A0B1SK61-F1
#
_cell.length_a   1.000
_cell.length_b   1.000
_cell.length_c   1.000
_cell.angle_alpha   90.00
_cell.angle_beta   90.00
_cell.angle_gamma   90.00
#
_symmetry.space_group_name_H-M   'P 1'
#
loop_
_entity.id
_entity.type
_entity.pdbx_description
1 polymer ?
#
loop_
_entity_poly.entity_id
_entity_poly.type
_entity_poly.pdbx_seq_one_letter_code
_entity_poly.pdbx_strand_id
1 'polypeptide(L)'
;MEEVFDCPPSCFTVGDNSNIAIGFMDGIVQMANYDKAKKRLQTHWKFQTKAGVRGMVFNQDHSELFAVTSNKGISCFDVETGKR
;
A
#
# COMPACT_ATOMS: atom_id res chain seq x y z
N MET A 1 17.59 -6.31 -6.19
CA MET A 1 16.51 -6.79 -7.07
C MET A 1 15.47 -5.72 -7.08
N GLU A 2 15.02 -5.32 -8.26
CA GLU A 2 14.10 -4.22 -8.47
C GLU A 2 12.78 -4.80 -8.98
N GLU A 3 11.67 -4.44 -8.35
CA GLU A 3 10.33 -4.74 -8.86
C GLU A 3 9.90 -3.58 -9.75
N VAL A 4 9.55 -3.88 -11.01
CA VAL A 4 9.09 -2.86 -11.96
C VAL A 4 7.57 -2.83 -11.94
N PHE A 5 7.00 -1.65 -11.68
CA PHE A 5 5.56 -1.44 -11.66
C PHE A 5 5.10 -0.73 -12.94
N ASP A 6 3.90 -1.08 -13.42
CA ASP A 6 3.28 -0.41 -14.58
C ASP A 6 2.97 1.07 -14.31
N CYS A 7 2.67 1.39 -13.05
CA CYS A 7 2.43 2.76 -12.58
C CYS A 7 3.52 3.16 -11.58
N PRO A 8 4.03 4.40 -11.61
CA PRO A 8 5.03 4.85 -10.65
C PRO A 8 4.49 4.83 -9.21
N PRO A 9 5.17 4.14 -8.27
CA PRO A 9 4.88 4.28 -6.85
C PRO A 9 5.25 5.70 -6.39
N SER A 10 4.43 6.29 -5.55
CA SER A 10 4.63 7.63 -4.99
C SER A 10 5.07 7.60 -3.53
N CYS A 11 4.71 6.56 -2.79
CA CYS A 11 5.08 6.35 -1.40
C CYS A 11 4.96 4.86 -1.03
N PHE A 12 5.63 4.46 0.05
CA PHE A 12 5.44 3.14 0.65
C PHE A 12 5.56 3.24 2.17
N THR A 13 5.04 2.24 2.88
CA THR A 13 5.28 2.05 4.31
C THR A 13 5.39 0.55 4.62
N VAL A 14 6.09 0.22 5.71
CA VAL A 14 6.35 -1.16 6.13
C VAL A 14 5.66 -1.38 7.46
N GLY A 15 4.90 -2.47 7.55
CA GLY A 15 4.22 -2.91 8.76
C GLY A 15 4.84 -4.18 9.30
N ASP A 16 4.13 -4.81 10.22
CA ASP A 16 4.53 -6.10 10.79
C ASP A 16 4.51 -7.24 9.76
N ASN A 17 5.13 -8.37 10.10
CA ASN A 17 5.13 -9.61 9.31
C ASN A 17 5.62 -9.47 7.86
N SER A 18 6.47 -8.47 7.58
CA SER A 18 6.95 -8.13 6.23
C SER A 18 5.85 -7.60 5.30
N ASN A 19 4.75 -7.06 5.86
CA ASN A 19 3.75 -6.33 5.12
C ASN A 19 4.36 -5.03 4.59
N ILE A 20 4.13 -4.76 3.31
CA ILE A 20 4.57 -3.58 2.59
C ILE A 20 3.34 -3.01 1.89
N ALA A 21 2.95 -1.81 2.30
CA ALA A 21 1.94 -1.04 1.60
C ALA A 21 2.60 -0.11 0.59
N ILE A 22 2.12 -0.10 -0.65
CA ILE A 22 2.63 0.74 -1.75
C ILE A 22 1.49 1.60 -2.29
N GLY A 23 1.71 2.90 -2.36
CA GLY A 23 0.79 3.87 -2.91
C GLY A 23 1.28 4.37 -4.25
N PHE A 24 0.37 4.51 -5.20
CA PHE A 24 0.69 4.84 -6.59
C PHE A 24 0.13 6.20 -7.03
N MET A 25 0.77 6.79 -8.05
CA MET A 25 0.36 8.09 -8.62
C MET A 25 -1.04 8.07 -9.26
N ASP A 26 -1.52 6.92 -9.69
CA ASP A 26 -2.87 6.71 -10.24
C ASP A 26 -3.94 6.47 -9.17
N GLY A 27 -3.54 6.36 -7.90
CA GLY A 27 -4.45 6.18 -6.77
C GLY A 27 -4.61 4.73 -6.32
N ILE A 28 -3.87 3.77 -6.86
CA ILE A 28 -3.83 2.42 -6.30
C ILE A 28 -3.15 2.45 -4.93
N VAL A 29 -3.74 1.73 -3.97
CA VAL A 29 -3.09 1.27 -2.73
C VAL A 29 -2.95 -0.24 -2.85
N GLN A 30 -1.73 -0.76 -2.69
CA GLN A 30 -1.42 -2.18 -2.74
C GLN A 30 -0.85 -2.64 -1.41
N MET A 31 -1.38 -3.73 -0.88
CA MET A 31 -0.76 -4.48 0.21
C MET A 31 -0.04 -5.70 -0.35
N ALA A 32 1.20 -5.90 0.07
CA ALA A 32 2.03 -7.01 -0.38
C ALA A 32 2.98 -7.48 0.70
N ASN A 33 3.48 -8.71 0.59
CA ASN A 33 4.59 -9.20 1.39
C ASN A 33 5.76 -9.55 0.47
N TYR A 34 6.99 -9.36 0.95
CA TYR A 34 8.16 -9.76 0.19
C TYR A 34 8.52 -11.22 0.46
N ASP A 35 8.32 -12.09 -0.55
CA ASP A 35 8.76 -13.49 -0.51
C ASP A 35 10.28 -13.52 -0.71
N LYS A 36 11.02 -13.70 0.39
CA LYS A 36 12.50 -13.73 0.38
C LYS A 36 13.07 -14.87 -0.45
N ALA A 37 12.39 -16.02 -0.52
CA ALA A 37 12.87 -17.19 -1.26
C ALA A 37 12.75 -16.97 -2.77
N LYS A 38 11.61 -16.42 -3.20
CA LYS A 38 11.35 -16.09 -4.62
C LYS A 38 11.88 -14.72 -5.03
N LYS A 39 12.33 -13.92 -4.06
CA LYS A 39 12.78 -12.53 -4.20
C LYS A 39 11.78 -11.66 -4.96
N ARG A 40 10.49 -11.75 -4.61
CA ARG A 40 9.42 -11.02 -5.31
C ARG A 40 8.40 -10.45 -4.33
N LEU A 41 7.74 -9.37 -4.72
CA LEU A 41 6.57 -8.89 -4.00
C LEU A 41 5.34 -9.75 -4.34
N GLN A 42 4.70 -10.28 -3.31
CA GLN A 42 3.44 -11.00 -3.43
C GLN A 42 2.30 -10.08 -3.00
N THR A 43 1.48 -9.68 -3.97
CA THR A 43 0.29 -8.84 -3.69
C THR A 43 -0.76 -9.65 -2.93
N HIS A 44 -1.28 -9.08 -1.84
CA HIS A 44 -2.44 -9.58 -1.11
C HIS A 44 -3.73 -8.95 -1.65
N TRP A 45 -3.77 -7.63 -1.73
CA TRP A 45 -4.90 -6.89 -2.26
C TRP A 45 -4.48 -5.56 -2.89
N LYS A 46 -5.38 -5.00 -3.71
CA LYS A 46 -5.28 -3.66 -4.27
C LYS A 46 -6.62 -2.94 -4.10
N PHE A 47 -6.57 -1.63 -3.86
CA PHE A 47 -7.74 -0.77 -3.82
C PHE A 47 -7.52 0.48 -4.67
N GLN A 48 -8.48 0.81 -5.53
CA GLN A 48 -8.44 2.03 -6.35
C GLN A 48 -9.10 3.19 -5.61
N THR A 49 -8.31 4.18 -5.22
CA THR A 49 -8.83 5.44 -4.68
C THR A 49 -9.23 6.40 -5.80
N LYS A 50 -9.81 7.55 -5.44
CA LYS A 50 -10.27 8.56 -6.42
C LYS A 50 -9.15 9.45 -6.97
N ALA A 51 -7.93 9.38 -6.41
CA ALA A 51 -6.80 10.23 -6.81
C ALA A 51 -5.46 9.66 -6.33
N GLY A 52 -4.35 10.09 -6.94
CA GLY A 52 -3.01 9.63 -6.59
C GLY A 52 -2.69 9.67 -5.10
N VAL A 53 -2.13 8.57 -4.59
CA VAL A 53 -1.70 8.42 -3.20
C VAL A 53 -0.44 9.27 -2.99
N ARG A 54 -0.32 9.92 -1.82
CA ARG A 54 0.78 10.84 -1.51
C ARG A 54 1.55 10.49 -0.24
N GLY A 55 0.93 9.72 0.65
CA GLY A 55 1.56 9.25 1.88
C GLY A 55 0.70 8.18 2.52
N MET A 56 1.34 7.31 3.29
CA MET A 56 0.65 6.24 4.00
C MET A 56 1.34 5.95 5.32
N VAL A 57 0.57 5.49 6.30
CA VAL A 57 1.09 5.08 7.61
C VAL A 57 0.21 3.98 8.19
N PHE A 58 0.83 2.99 8.83
CA PHE A 58 0.09 2.04 9.67
C PHE A 58 -0.31 2.71 10.98
N ASN A 59 -1.43 2.27 11.55
CA ASN A 59 -1.76 2.61 12.93
C ASN A 59 -0.81 1.85 13.91
N GLN A 60 -0.94 2.13 15.21
CA GLN A 60 0.01 1.63 16.21
C GLN A 60 0.03 0.10 16.36
N ASP A 61 -1.11 -0.56 16.15
CA ASP A 61 -1.24 -2.03 16.24
C ASP A 61 -1.17 -2.73 14.87
N HIS A 62 -0.87 -1.97 13.81
CA HIS A 62 -0.77 -2.44 12.43
C HIS A 62 -2.04 -3.12 11.87
N SER A 63 -3.21 -2.93 12.50
CA SER A 63 -4.50 -3.43 11.99
C SER A 63 -5.07 -2.54 10.87
N GLU A 64 -4.69 -1.27 10.84
CA GLU A 64 -5.18 -0.29 9.87
C GLU A 64 -4.05 0.39 9.10
N LEU A 65 -4.34 0.74 7.86
CA LEU A 65 -3.50 1.56 6.99
C LEU A 65 -4.23 2.86 6.64
N PHE A 66 -3.63 4.00 6.98
CA PHE A 66 -4.12 5.31 6.54
C PHE A 66 -3.39 5.72 5.27
N ALA A 67 -4.12 6.23 4.28
CA ALA A 67 -3.57 6.78 3.05
C ALA A 67 -4.13 8.18 2.78
N VAL A 68 -3.25 9.13 2.48
CA VAL A 68 -3.62 10.48 2.03
C VAL A 68 -3.50 10.58 0.51
N THR A 69 -4.50 11.20 -0.13
CA THR A 69 -4.61 11.28 -1.59
C THR A 69 -4.66 12.73 -2.08
N SER A 70 -4.26 12.99 -3.33
CA SER A 70 -4.18 14.38 -3.86
C SER A 70 -5.52 15.09 -4.02
N ASN A 71 -6.64 14.40 -3.84
CA ASN A 71 -7.97 15.01 -3.77
C ASN A 71 -8.36 15.47 -2.35
N LYS A 72 -7.38 15.68 -1.46
CA LYS A 72 -7.58 16.19 -0.08
C LYS A 72 -8.32 15.21 0.84
N GLY A 73 -8.32 13.92 0.50
CA GLY A 73 -8.96 12.86 1.29
C GLY A 73 -7.96 12.05 2.10
N ILE A 74 -8.46 11.44 3.18
CA ILE A 74 -7.78 10.37 3.93
C ILE A 74 -8.68 9.14 3.86
N SER A 75 -8.10 7.99 3.50
CA SER A 75 -8.75 6.68 3.55
C SER A 75 -8.12 5.85 4.66
N CYS A 76 -8.93 5.10 5.41
CA CYS A 76 -8.47 4.05 6.32
C CYS A 76 -8.75 2.70 5.65
N PHE A 77 -7.85 1.73 5.79
CA PHE A 77 -8.04 0.39 5.25
C PHE A 77 -7.74 -0.64 6.32
N ASP A 78 -8.60 -1.64 6.43
CA ASP A 78 -8.30 -2.87 7.14
C ASP A 78 -7.13 -3.59 6.44
N VAL A 79 -6.06 -3.88 7.17
CA VAL A 79 -4.80 -4.39 6.61
C VAL A 79 -4.96 -5.79 6.03
N GLU A 80 -5.81 -6.63 6.62
CA GLU A 80 -6.00 -8.01 6.18
C GLU A 80 -6.84 -8.09 4.91
N THR A 81 -7.91 -7.30 4.83
CA THR A 81 -8.95 -7.43 3.80
C THR A 81 -8.89 -6.35 2.72
N GLY A 82 -8.23 -5.22 2.98
CA GLY A 82 -8.21 -4.07 2.08
C GLY A 82 -9.54 -3.32 1.99
N LYS A 83 -10.48 -3.62 2.88
CA LYS A 83 -11.75 -2.88 2.98
C LYS A 83 -11.49 -1.48 3.53
N ARG A 84 -12.10 -0.49 2.89
CA ARG A 84 -12.05 0.93 3.26
C ARG A 84 -13.29 1.36 4.01
#